data_AF-A0A9P7HC22-F1
#
_entry.id   AF-A0A9P7HC22-F1
#
_cell.length_a   1.000
_cell.length_b   1.000
_cell.length_c   1.000
_cell.angle_alpha   90.00
_cell.angle_beta   90.00
_cell.angle_gamma   90.00
#
_symmetry.space_group_name_H-M   'P 1'
#
loop_
_entity.id
_entity.type
_entity.pdbx_description
1 polymer ?
#
loop_
_entity_poly.entity_id
_entity_poly.type
_entity_poly.pdbx_seq_one_letter_code
_entity_poly.pdbx_strand_id
1 'polypeptide(L)'
;MDRVVQPWAWKDDYFDFIHIRYLFGAIKDWNALVKEAYRCCAPGGWVQSAEADVRFRSDDGSTELEPIFKTYQKLFEEGSRIIGNPFFVHELQQKAFEQASFTDIKTMDYKFPVGGWPKDPKLAAIGQFVQTTLENDLEGYTLMMWQDVCKWPEDEYQVALMSLRKAIRNPKVHSYMTVRYVYSRK
;
A
#
# COMPACT_ATOMS: atom_id res chain seq x y z
N MET A 1 14.71 6.12 -6.80
CA MET A 1 13.68 5.09 -6.99
C MET A 1 13.64 4.52 -8.41
N ASP A 2 14.20 5.19 -9.43
CA ASP A 2 14.20 4.69 -10.83
C ASP A 2 15.04 3.43 -11.13
N ARG A 3 15.86 2.92 -10.20
CA ARG A 3 16.71 1.74 -10.47
C ARG A 3 15.95 0.42 -10.55
N VAL A 4 14.75 0.33 -9.97
CA VAL A 4 13.99 -0.93 -9.91
C VAL A 4 13.22 -1.20 -11.21
N VAL A 5 12.99 -0.15 -12.03
CA VAL A 5 12.40 -0.26 -13.38
C VAL A 5 13.46 -0.29 -14.49
N GLN A 6 14.74 -0.06 -14.15
CA GLN A 6 15.85 -0.31 -15.07
C GLN A 6 16.08 -1.82 -15.16
N PRO A 7 16.76 -2.29 -16.24
CA PRO A 7 17.20 -3.67 -16.32
C PRO A 7 17.93 -4.08 -15.04
N TRP A 8 17.44 -5.11 -14.36
CA TRP A 8 18.06 -5.61 -13.16
C TRP A 8 19.44 -6.19 -13.51
N ALA A 9 20.43 -5.99 -12.65
CA ALA A 9 21.80 -6.47 -12.87
C ALA A 9 21.94 -8.01 -12.85
N TRP A 10 20.84 -8.73 -12.65
CA TRP A 10 20.78 -10.18 -12.61
C TRP A 10 20.56 -10.76 -14.00
N LYS A 11 21.16 -11.93 -14.24
CA LYS A 11 20.94 -12.71 -15.45
C LYS A 11 19.49 -13.22 -15.51
N ASP A 12 19.08 -13.63 -16.71
CA ASP A 12 17.83 -14.32 -16.92
C ASP A 12 17.81 -15.63 -16.09
N ASP A 13 16.63 -16.02 -15.62
CA ASP A 13 16.40 -17.28 -14.92
C ASP A 13 17.29 -17.50 -13.69
N TYR A 14 17.52 -16.45 -12.89
CA TYR A 14 18.45 -16.47 -11.76
C TYR A 14 17.81 -16.88 -10.43
N PHE A 15 16.58 -16.44 -10.15
CA PHE A 15 15.95 -16.62 -8.85
C PHE A 15 14.80 -17.62 -8.92
N ASP A 16 14.74 -18.57 -7.97
CA ASP A 16 13.60 -19.48 -7.81
C ASP A 16 12.39 -18.79 -7.15
N PHE A 17 12.63 -17.69 -6.42
CA PHE A 17 11.59 -16.89 -5.79
C PHE A 17 11.97 -15.40 -5.77
N ILE A 18 11.04 -14.55 -6.21
CA ILE A 18 11.16 -13.09 -6.15
C ILE A 18 9.98 -12.54 -5.35
N HIS A 19 10.28 -11.73 -4.34
CA HIS A 19 9.28 -11.06 -3.52
C HIS A 19 9.41 -9.54 -3.66
N ILE A 20 8.32 -8.92 -4.10
CA ILE A 20 8.13 -7.48 -4.25
C ILE A 20 7.17 -7.04 -3.15
N ARG A 21 7.54 -6.03 -2.37
CA ARG A 21 6.72 -5.62 -1.23
C ARG A 21 6.84 -4.12 -0.95
N TYR A 22 5.68 -3.50 -0.74
CA TYR A 22 5.52 -2.09 -0.36
C TYR A 22 6.27 -1.13 -1.28
N LEU A 23 6.11 -1.33 -2.59
CA LEU A 23 6.62 -0.42 -3.63
C LEU A 23 5.57 0.56 -4.17
N PHE A 24 4.33 0.53 -3.65
CA PHE A 24 3.35 1.59 -3.91
C PHE A 24 3.92 2.99 -3.59
N GLY A 25 3.62 3.97 -4.43
CA GLY A 25 4.20 5.32 -4.36
C GLY A 25 5.64 5.44 -4.87
N ALA A 26 6.39 4.34 -4.97
CA ALA A 26 7.79 4.34 -5.44
C ALA A 26 7.93 3.99 -6.93
N ILE A 27 7.02 3.17 -7.47
CA ILE A 27 7.12 2.63 -8.83
C ILE A 27 6.01 3.19 -9.72
N LYS A 28 6.41 3.83 -10.81
CA LYS A 28 5.51 4.35 -11.84
C LYS A 28 5.05 3.28 -12.82
N ASP A 29 5.99 2.53 -13.39
CA ASP A 29 5.72 1.50 -14.39
C ASP A 29 5.77 0.10 -13.77
N TRP A 30 4.59 -0.37 -13.32
CA TRP A 30 4.43 -1.71 -12.76
C TRP A 30 4.62 -2.82 -13.79
N ASN A 31 4.31 -2.55 -15.07
CA ASN A 31 4.53 -3.53 -16.13
C ASN A 31 6.02 -3.78 -16.35
N ALA A 32 6.83 -2.71 -16.39
CA ALA A 32 8.27 -2.82 -16.48
C ALA A 32 8.87 -3.60 -15.29
N LEU A 33 8.42 -3.28 -14.07
CA LEU A 33 8.85 -3.98 -12.86
C LEU A 33 8.56 -5.49 -12.92
N VAL A 34 7.32 -5.86 -13.26
CA VAL A 34 6.90 -7.27 -13.30
C VAL A 34 7.55 -8.01 -14.48
N LYS A 35 7.82 -7.32 -15.59
CA LYS A 35 8.57 -7.89 -16.72
C LYS A 35 10.02 -8.21 -16.35
N GLU A 36 10.70 -7.34 -15.61
CA GLU A 36 12.05 -7.64 -15.09
C GLU A 36 12.03 -8.79 -14.08
N ALA A 37 11.00 -8.85 -13.22
CA ALA A 37 10.80 -9.97 -12.32
C ALA A 37 10.59 -11.29 -13.10
N TYR A 38 9.80 -11.28 -14.17
CA TYR A 38 9.62 -12.45 -15.05
C TYR A 38 10.94 -12.87 -15.70
N ARG A 39 11.72 -11.93 -16.23
CA ARG A 39 13.02 -12.21 -16.87
C ARG A 39 13.98 -12.89 -15.88
N CYS A 40 14.09 -12.36 -14.66
CA CYS A 40 15.01 -12.87 -13.64
C CYS A 40 14.50 -14.11 -12.90
N CYS A 41 13.21 -14.43 -12.96
CA CYS A 41 12.63 -15.64 -12.36
C CYS A 41 13.04 -16.87 -13.17
N ALA A 42 13.49 -17.94 -12.51
CA ALA A 42 13.79 -19.22 -13.15
C ALA A 42 12.49 -19.92 -13.61
N PRO A 43 12.55 -20.77 -14.66
CA PRO A 43 11.41 -21.59 -15.06
C PRO A 43 10.93 -22.48 -13.90
N GLY A 44 9.63 -22.45 -13.62
CA GLY A 44 9.02 -23.13 -12.48
C GLY A 44 9.09 -22.34 -11.17
N GLY A 45 9.81 -21.22 -11.12
CA GLY A 45 9.94 -20.32 -9.97
C GLY A 45 8.72 -19.42 -9.77
N TRP A 46 8.72 -18.69 -8.65
CA TRP A 46 7.59 -17.89 -8.20
C TRP A 46 7.91 -16.40 -8.07
N VAL A 47 6.94 -15.57 -8.44
CA VAL A 47 6.98 -14.13 -8.15
C VAL A 47 5.77 -13.76 -7.32
N GLN A 48 5.98 -13.00 -6.25
CA GLN A 48 4.93 -12.51 -5.37
C GLN A 48 5.07 -11.00 -5.15
N SER A 49 3.98 -10.26 -5.33
CA SER A 49 3.82 -8.85 -4.97
C SER A 49 2.91 -8.73 -3.74
N ALA A 50 3.28 -7.89 -2.77
CA ALA A 50 2.53 -7.65 -1.54
C ALA A 50 2.41 -6.15 -1.26
N GLU A 51 1.26 -5.56 -1.58
CA GLU A 51 1.10 -4.09 -1.60
C GLU A 51 -0.03 -3.62 -0.69
N ALA A 52 0.25 -2.60 0.13
CA ALA A 52 -0.76 -1.94 0.94
C ALA A 52 -1.62 -1.00 0.11
N ASP A 53 -2.83 -0.75 0.58
CA ASP A 53 -3.67 0.33 0.13
C ASP A 53 -3.87 1.32 1.27
N VAL A 54 -3.54 2.60 1.01
CA VAL A 54 -3.54 3.64 2.04
C VAL A 54 -4.95 4.03 2.53
N ARG A 55 -6.03 3.53 1.93
CA ARG A 55 -7.40 3.84 2.38
C ARG A 55 -7.77 3.11 3.66
N PHE A 56 -8.22 3.87 4.65
CA PHE A 56 -8.98 3.36 5.78
C PHE A 56 -10.38 2.96 5.30
N ARG A 57 -10.78 1.72 5.61
CA ARG A 57 -12.08 1.14 5.27
C ARG A 57 -12.75 0.59 6.51
N SER A 58 -14.05 0.36 6.44
CA SER A 58 -14.80 -0.41 7.43
C SER A 58 -15.88 -1.22 6.72
N ASP A 59 -16.25 -2.37 7.28
CA ASP A 59 -17.34 -3.19 6.74
C ASP A 59 -18.71 -2.71 7.23
N ASP A 60 -18.74 -1.94 8.32
CA ASP A 60 -19.95 -1.46 8.98
C ASP A 60 -20.19 0.05 8.80
N GLY A 61 -19.39 0.71 7.95
CA GLY A 61 -19.48 2.15 7.69
C GLY A 61 -18.93 3.03 8.81
N SER A 62 -18.36 2.47 9.87
CA SER A 62 -17.86 3.25 11.02
C SER A 62 -16.76 4.26 10.69
N THR A 63 -16.04 4.10 9.57
CA THR A 63 -15.10 5.12 9.05
C THR A 63 -15.78 6.44 8.67
N GLU A 64 -17.10 6.46 8.43
CA GLU A 64 -17.85 7.68 8.13
C GLU A 64 -17.97 8.64 9.34
N LEU A 65 -17.76 8.13 10.55
CA LEU A 65 -17.72 8.93 11.77
C LEU A 65 -16.50 9.87 11.82
N GLU A 66 -15.47 9.61 11.00
CA GLU A 66 -14.20 10.32 10.99
C GLU A 66 -13.87 10.83 9.58
N PRO A 67 -14.40 12.01 9.18
CA PRO A 67 -14.18 12.59 7.84
C PRO A 67 -12.71 12.79 7.47
N ILE A 68 -11.83 12.91 8.46
CA ILE A 68 -10.39 13.06 8.26
C ILE A 68 -9.78 11.89 7.46
N PHE A 69 -10.36 10.69 7.50
CA PHE A 69 -9.89 9.57 6.65
C PHE A 69 -10.10 9.85 5.15
N LYS A 70 -11.15 10.57 4.76
CA LYS A 70 -11.36 11.00 3.38
C LYS A 70 -10.34 12.07 2.98
N THR A 71 -10.01 13.00 3.88
CA THR A 71 -8.94 13.98 3.67
C THR A 71 -7.59 13.31 3.48
N TYR A 72 -7.28 12.30 4.32
CA TYR A 72 -6.07 11.49 4.19
C TYR A 72 -6.02 10.77 2.83
N GLN A 73 -7.11 10.12 2.39
CA GLN A 73 -7.17 9.51 1.07
C GLN A 73 -6.93 10.53 -0.05
N LYS A 74 -7.60 11.68 0.01
CA LYS A 74 -7.48 12.76 -1.00
C LYS A 74 -6.03 13.26 -1.12
N LEU A 75 -5.32 13.37 0.01
CA LEU A 75 -3.91 13.78 0.04
C LEU A 75 -3.06 12.85 -0.86
N PHE A 76 -3.22 11.53 -0.73
CA PHE A 76 -2.46 10.57 -1.55
C PHE A 76 -2.97 10.47 -2.99
N GLU A 77 -4.27 10.65 -3.25
CA GLU A 77 -4.80 10.71 -4.61
C GLU A 77 -4.24 11.91 -5.39
N GLU A 78 -4.25 13.09 -4.77
CA GLU A 78 -3.72 14.31 -5.37
C GLU A 78 -2.20 14.24 -5.51
N GLY A 79 -1.50 13.82 -4.47
CA GLY A 79 -0.05 13.64 -4.49
C GLY A 79 0.41 12.65 -5.55
N SER A 80 -0.30 11.52 -5.67
CA SER A 80 -0.06 10.52 -6.72
C SER A 80 -0.14 11.11 -8.12
N ARG A 81 -1.15 11.94 -8.37
CA ARG A 81 -1.34 12.64 -9.66
C ARG A 81 -0.22 13.64 -9.95
N ILE A 82 0.27 14.36 -8.93
CA ILE A 82 1.32 15.38 -9.07
C ILE A 82 2.69 14.74 -9.33
N ILE A 83 3.07 13.75 -8.51
CA ILE A 83 4.36 13.05 -8.64
C ILE A 83 4.36 12.15 -9.88
N GLY A 84 3.19 11.63 -10.26
CA GLY A 84 3.04 10.66 -11.34
C GLY A 84 3.31 9.21 -10.91
N ASN A 85 3.42 8.95 -9.60
CA ASN A 85 3.60 7.62 -9.02
C ASN A 85 2.30 7.15 -8.35
N PRO A 86 1.79 5.94 -8.66
CA PRO A 86 0.56 5.42 -8.08
C PRO A 86 0.74 4.95 -6.63
N PHE A 87 -0.09 5.44 -5.72
CA PHE A 87 -0.20 4.91 -4.34
C PHE A 87 -1.30 3.84 -4.22
N PHE A 88 -2.21 3.75 -5.19
CA PHE A 88 -3.31 2.77 -5.24
C PHE A 88 -3.04 1.76 -6.34
N VAL A 89 -2.28 0.72 -6.02
CA VAL A 89 -1.67 -0.18 -7.02
C VAL A 89 -2.35 -1.53 -7.16
N HIS A 90 -3.37 -1.85 -6.36
CA HIS A 90 -3.98 -3.20 -6.31
C HIS A 90 -4.44 -3.74 -7.68
N GLU A 91 -5.04 -2.89 -8.52
CA GLU A 91 -5.44 -3.24 -9.88
C GLU A 91 -4.27 -3.18 -10.88
N LEU A 92 -3.32 -2.26 -10.67
CA LEU A 92 -2.15 -2.11 -11.53
C LEU A 92 -1.22 -3.33 -11.41
N GLN A 93 -0.96 -3.78 -10.18
CA GLN A 93 -0.13 -4.96 -9.94
C GLN A 93 -0.77 -6.21 -10.55
N GLN A 94 -2.09 -6.40 -10.40
CA GLN A 94 -2.73 -7.59 -10.95
C GLN A 94 -2.63 -7.62 -12.48
N LYS A 95 -2.95 -6.50 -13.13
CA LYS A 95 -2.82 -6.38 -14.60
C LYS A 95 -1.38 -6.57 -15.07
N ALA A 96 -0.39 -6.08 -14.33
CA ALA A 96 1.01 -6.27 -14.68
C ALA A 96 1.42 -7.75 -14.67
N PHE A 97 0.91 -8.52 -13.70
CA PHE A 97 1.11 -9.97 -13.65
C PHE A 97 0.37 -10.70 -14.76
N GLU A 98 -0.86 -10.30 -15.09
CA GLU A 98 -1.66 -10.87 -16.19
C GLU A 98 -1.05 -10.61 -17.57
N GLN A 99 -0.37 -9.47 -17.74
CA GLN A 99 0.30 -9.10 -18.99
C GLN A 99 1.69 -9.73 -19.15
N ALA A 100 2.35 -10.06 -18.05
CA ALA A 100 3.54 -10.89 -18.07
C ALA A 100 3.13 -12.35 -18.30
N SER A 101 3.93 -13.12 -19.03
CA SER A 101 3.62 -14.51 -19.43
C SER A 101 3.63 -15.52 -18.27
N PHE A 102 3.33 -15.08 -17.06
CA PHE A 102 3.15 -15.94 -15.89
C PHE A 102 1.90 -16.82 -16.02
N THR A 103 1.91 -17.91 -15.27
CA THR A 103 0.80 -18.84 -15.08
C THR A 103 0.40 -18.89 -13.61
N ASP A 104 -0.70 -19.58 -13.28
CA ASP A 104 -1.18 -19.78 -11.91
C ASP A 104 -1.35 -18.48 -11.09
N ILE A 105 -1.78 -17.39 -11.74
CA ILE A 105 -1.95 -16.08 -11.09
C ILE A 105 -3.08 -16.18 -10.05
N LYS A 106 -2.75 -15.83 -8.80
CA LYS A 106 -3.70 -15.79 -7.69
C LYS A 106 -3.61 -14.46 -6.97
N THR A 107 -4.76 -13.91 -6.63
CA THR A 107 -4.92 -12.66 -5.89
C THR A 107 -5.57 -12.95 -4.54
N MET A 108 -5.04 -12.36 -3.47
CA MET A 108 -5.57 -12.46 -2.11
C MET A 108 -5.53 -11.11 -1.41
N ASP A 109 -6.65 -10.69 -0.85
CA ASP A 109 -6.75 -9.48 -0.05
C ASP A 109 -6.82 -9.82 1.43
N TYR A 110 -5.91 -9.25 2.20
CA TYR A 110 -5.90 -9.36 3.65
C TYR A 110 -6.33 -8.03 4.27
N LYS A 111 -7.27 -8.09 5.21
CA LYS A 111 -7.65 -6.96 6.04
C LYS A 111 -6.68 -6.85 7.21
N PHE A 112 -6.02 -5.71 7.33
CA PHE A 112 -5.16 -5.34 8.44
C PHE A 112 -5.94 -4.36 9.31
N PRO A 113 -6.52 -4.83 10.44
CA PRO A 113 -7.26 -3.97 11.35
C PRO A 113 -6.38 -2.82 11.83
N VAL A 114 -6.99 -1.67 12.11
CA VAL A 114 -6.34 -0.56 12.81
C VAL A 114 -6.95 -0.50 14.20
N GLY A 115 -6.17 -0.88 15.20
CA GLY A 115 -6.58 -0.97 16.60
C GLY A 115 -7.12 -2.33 17.02
N GLY A 116 -7.43 -2.45 18.30
CA GLY A 116 -7.80 -3.72 18.96
C GLY A 116 -9.26 -4.12 18.87
N TRP A 117 -10.02 -3.59 17.91
CA TRP A 117 -11.46 -3.85 17.77
C TRP A 117 -11.87 -5.28 17.34
N PRO A 118 -11.05 -6.06 16.61
CA PRO A 118 -11.44 -7.42 16.23
C PRO A 118 -11.68 -8.31 17.45
N LYS A 119 -12.69 -9.19 17.37
CA LYS A 119 -12.96 -10.19 18.43
C LYS A 119 -11.91 -11.29 18.48
N ASP A 120 -11.28 -11.59 17.34
CA ASP A 120 -10.19 -12.56 17.25
C ASP A 120 -8.94 -11.96 17.94
N PRO A 121 -8.39 -12.62 18.98
CA PRO A 121 -7.26 -12.09 19.74
C PRO A 121 -5.99 -11.87 18.90
N LYS A 122 -5.76 -12.70 17.89
CA LYS A 122 -4.60 -12.59 17.00
C LYS A 122 -4.76 -11.38 16.07
N LEU A 123 -5.95 -11.19 15.50
CA LEU A 123 -6.24 -10.01 14.68
C LEU A 123 -6.24 -8.73 15.50
N ALA A 124 -6.70 -8.76 16.76
CA ALA A 124 -6.62 -7.63 17.67
C ALA A 124 -5.17 -7.24 17.98
N ALA A 125 -4.30 -8.22 18.24
CA ALA A 125 -2.87 -7.96 18.45
C ALA A 125 -2.20 -7.38 17.19
N ILE A 126 -2.49 -7.93 16.01
CA ILE A 126 -2.03 -7.36 14.73
C ILE A 126 -2.52 -5.92 14.58
N GLY A 127 -3.79 -5.67 14.87
CA GLY A 127 -4.38 -4.33 14.74
C GLY A 127 -3.77 -3.30 15.68
N GLN A 128 -3.38 -3.71 16.89
CA GLN A 128 -2.62 -2.86 17.81
C GLN A 128 -1.24 -2.49 17.24
N PHE A 129 -0.52 -3.43 16.64
CA PHE A 129 0.76 -3.13 15.98
C PHE A 129 0.58 -2.16 14.80
N VAL A 130 -0.47 -2.34 14.00
CA VAL A 130 -0.79 -1.42 12.88
C VAL A 130 -1.12 -0.02 13.43
N GLN A 131 -1.94 0.06 14.48
CA GLN A 131 -2.24 1.33 15.14
C GLN A 131 -0.98 2.02 15.64
N THR A 132 -0.11 1.31 16.36
CA THR A 132 1.17 1.86 16.85
C THR A 132 2.08 2.30 15.71
N THR A 133 2.14 1.54 14.61
CA THR A 133 2.94 1.91 13.43
C THR A 133 2.45 3.22 12.83
N LEU A 134 1.13 3.34 12.60
CA LEU A 134 0.55 4.58 12.09
C LEU A 134 0.82 5.74 13.04
N GLU A 135 0.50 5.60 14.33
CA GLU A 135 0.64 6.69 15.31
C GLU A 135 2.07 7.25 15.42
N ASN A 136 3.09 6.39 15.28
CA ASN A 136 4.50 6.76 15.36
C ASN A 136 5.03 7.46 14.09
N ASP A 137 4.40 7.24 12.93
CA ASP A 137 4.96 7.68 11.63
C ASP A 137 3.95 8.42 10.74
N LEU A 138 2.78 8.80 11.27
CA LEU A 138 1.79 9.58 10.50
C LEU A 138 2.42 10.80 9.84
N GLU A 139 3.25 11.53 10.59
CA GLU A 139 3.93 12.72 10.08
C GLU A 139 4.94 12.40 8.99
N GLY A 140 5.69 11.29 9.12
CA GLY A 140 6.60 10.81 8.07
C GLY A 140 5.87 10.46 6.78
N TYR A 141 4.65 9.94 6.86
CA TYR A 141 3.83 9.65 5.67
C TYR A 141 3.19 10.88 5.03
N THR A 142 2.80 11.88 5.84
CA THR A 142 1.92 12.96 5.35
C THR A 142 2.61 14.29 5.14
N LEU A 143 3.71 14.61 5.84
CA LEU A 143 4.28 15.96 5.86
C LEU A 143 4.76 16.42 4.48
N MET A 144 5.66 15.64 3.85
CA MET A 144 6.17 15.93 2.51
C MET A 144 5.04 15.98 1.48
N MET A 145 4.07 15.07 1.61
CA MET A 145 2.92 15.03 0.70
C MET A 145 2.08 16.30 0.83
N TRP A 146 1.86 16.77 2.05
CA TRP A 146 1.07 17.97 2.34
C TRP A 146 1.76 19.25 1.89
N GLN A 147 3.00 19.45 2.32
CA GLN A 147 3.73 20.72 2.16
C GLN A 147 4.38 20.86 0.79
N ASP A 148 5.19 19.87 0.39
CA ASP A 148 6.04 20.01 -0.80
C ASP A 148 5.31 19.62 -2.08
N VAL A 149 4.51 18.55 -2.01
CA VAL A 149 3.86 17.95 -3.18
C VAL A 149 2.51 18.61 -3.46
N CYS A 150 1.56 18.49 -2.54
CA CYS A 150 0.21 19.04 -2.71
C CYS A 150 0.14 20.53 -2.42
N LYS A 151 1.09 21.08 -1.65
CA LYS A 151 1.13 22.50 -1.25
C LYS A 151 -0.18 22.96 -0.62
N TRP A 152 -0.77 22.10 0.21
CA TRP A 152 -1.94 22.45 1.01
C TRP A 152 -1.56 23.43 2.11
N PRO A 153 -2.52 24.20 2.69
CA PRO A 153 -2.21 25.23 3.68
C PRO A 153 -1.40 24.69 4.87
N GLU A 154 -0.28 25.35 5.18
CA GLU A 154 0.66 24.90 6.21
C GLU A 154 0.06 24.96 7.62
N ASP A 155 -0.74 25.98 7.89
CA ASP A 155 -1.43 26.22 9.15
C ASP A 155 -2.51 25.17 9.45
N GLU A 156 -3.02 24.48 8.44
CA GLU A 156 -3.99 23.40 8.60
C GLU A 156 -3.35 22.04 8.93
N TYR A 157 -2.05 21.85 8.65
CA TYR A 157 -1.41 20.54 8.73
C TYR A 157 -1.46 19.92 10.13
N GLN A 158 -1.06 20.69 11.15
CA GLN A 158 -1.01 20.17 12.52
C GLN A 158 -2.40 19.80 13.03
N VAL A 159 -3.43 20.55 12.63
CA VAL A 159 -4.84 20.24 12.97
C VAL A 159 -5.30 18.96 12.29
N ALA A 160 -4.98 18.78 11.00
CA ALA A 160 -5.29 17.55 10.27
C ALA A 160 -4.58 16.34 10.89
N LEU A 161 -3.31 16.47 11.24
CA LEU A 161 -2.51 15.42 11.86
C LEU A 161 -3.06 15.01 13.24
N MET A 162 -3.43 15.98 14.08
CA MET A 162 -4.09 15.70 15.36
C MET A 162 -5.44 15.01 15.18
N SER A 163 -6.24 15.46 14.20
CA SER A 163 -7.53 14.87 13.88
C SER A 163 -7.39 13.42 13.43
N LEU A 164 -6.37 13.11 12.62
CA LEU A 164 -6.09 11.75 12.15
C LEU A 164 -5.68 10.83 13.30
N ARG A 165 -4.82 11.31 14.22
CA ARG A 165 -4.46 10.57 15.45
C ARG A 165 -5.70 10.27 16.30
N LYS A 166 -6.59 11.25 16.46
CA LYS A 166 -7.84 11.07 17.21
C LYS A 166 -8.76 10.04 16.55
N ALA A 167 -8.91 10.10 15.23
CA ALA A 167 -9.73 9.18 14.46
C ALA A 167 -9.23 7.73 14.54
N ILE A 168 -7.91 7.52 14.43
CA ILE A 168 -7.27 6.20 14.58
C ILE A 168 -7.53 5.61 15.98
N ARG A 169 -7.63 6.45 17.01
CA ARG A 169 -7.88 6.04 18.39
C ARG A 169 -9.36 5.89 18.73
N ASN A 170 -10.28 6.21 17.81
CA ASN A 170 -11.70 6.17 18.12
C ASN A 170 -12.19 4.72 18.26
N PRO A 171 -12.61 4.26 19.46
CA PRO A 171 -13.01 2.87 19.67
C PRO A 171 -14.33 2.50 18.97
N LYS A 172 -15.07 3.49 18.44
CA LYS A 172 -16.29 3.27 17.64
C LYS A 172 -15.98 3.05 16.16
N VAL A 173 -14.72 3.18 15.74
CA VAL A 173 -14.28 3.03 14.37
C VAL A 173 -13.60 1.68 14.22
N HIS A 174 -14.22 0.79 13.45
CA HIS A 174 -13.71 -0.55 13.16
C HIS A 174 -12.93 -0.53 11.84
N SER A 175 -11.92 0.35 11.77
CA SER A 175 -11.20 0.57 10.53
C SER A 175 -10.17 -0.53 10.24
N TYR A 176 -9.89 -0.74 8.96
CA TYR A 176 -8.80 -1.57 8.47
C TYR A 176 -8.22 -0.97 7.18
N MET A 177 -6.99 -1.36 6.88
CA MET A 177 -6.36 -1.17 5.57
C MET A 177 -6.27 -2.53 4.87
N THR A 178 -6.17 -2.56 3.54
CA THR A 178 -6.02 -3.82 2.81
C THR A 178 -4.59 -3.98 2.32
N VAL A 179 -4.09 -5.22 2.36
CA VAL A 179 -2.83 -5.61 1.69
C VAL A 179 -3.18 -6.69 0.68
N ARG A 180 -2.92 -6.42 -0.60
CA ARG A 180 -3.17 -7.37 -1.69
C ARG A 180 -1.89 -8.10 -2.04
N TYR A 181 -1.97 -9.42 -1.99
CA TYR A 181 -0.97 -10.32 -2.50
C TYR A 181 -1.38 -10.77 -3.90
N VAL A 182 -0.47 -10.64 -4.86
CA VAL A 182 -0.58 -11.30 -6.17
C VAL A 182 0.64 -12.21 -6.29
N TYR A 183 0.43 -13.48 -6.56
CA TYR A 183 1.53 -14.41 -6.80
C TYR A 183 1.25 -15.26 -8.02
N SER A 184 2.32 -15.59 -8.72
CA SER A 184 2.27 -16.31 -9.99
C SER A 184 3.52 -17.15 -10.19
N ARG A 185 3.43 -18.08 -11.13
CA ARG A 185 4.51 -18.98 -11.49
C ARG A 185 5.01 -18.69 -12.89
N LYS A 186 6.32 -18.73 -13.09
CA LYS A 186 6.90 -18.73 -14.44
C LYS A 186 6.95 -20.13 -15.01
#